data_AF-A0A7K3XKW2-F1
#
_entry.id   AF-A0A7K3XKW2-F1
#
_cell.length_a   1.000
_cell.length_b   1.000
_cell.length_c   1.000
_cell.angle_alpha   90.00
_cell.angle_beta   90.00
_cell.angle_gamma   90.00
#
_symmetry.space_group_name_H-M   'P 1'
#
loop_
_entity.id
_entity.type
_entity.pdbx_description
1 polymer ?
#
loop_
_entity_poly.entity_id
_entity_poly.type
_entity_poly.pdbx_seq_one_letter_code
_entity_poly.pdbx_strand_id
1 'polypeptide(L)'
;MATPMIRQYKCKDAELPVTCGIAADSLKRDLADFMAYSKKFTPAYLEDFETNIEKVFEVVIPQSEIQRQKVITERINKTLDSLIDPINRLTGYVKFSHTDHTDYGIAMLRKAITDSDAEGAIKSLSTISANIANFKEALVEQGLTEEAIELFASANKSLKNDKLKQAEIFSNRKKIVQDNLGLLNDLFGQLTEILTAGKILYNATDRAKAQDYSFEDLKKRVRRASKPENKKRKDNGEAPAGTNEK
;
A
#
# COMPACT_ATOMS: atom_id res chain seq x y z
N MET A 1 4.00 -28.39 -22.38
CA MET A 1 3.87 -27.54 -21.18
C MET A 1 4.66 -26.27 -21.44
N ALA A 2 4.05 -25.09 -21.35
CA ALA A 2 4.78 -23.83 -21.56
C ALA A 2 5.78 -23.63 -20.42
N THR A 3 7.03 -23.32 -20.74
CA THR A 3 8.06 -22.99 -19.74
C THR A 3 7.57 -21.78 -18.93
N PRO A 4 7.55 -21.85 -17.58
CA PRO A 4 7.14 -20.70 -16.78
C PRO A 4 8.10 -19.54 -17.04
N MET A 5 7.57 -18.38 -17.41
CA MET A 5 8.40 -17.18 -17.57
C MET A 5 9.06 -16.82 -16.22
N ILE A 6 10.36 -16.56 -16.26
CA ILE A 6 11.16 -16.20 -15.09
C ILE A 6 11.40 -14.69 -15.13
N ARG A 7 11.27 -14.03 -13.97
CA ARG A 7 11.56 -12.60 -13.80
C ARG A 7 13.04 -12.32 -14.08
N GLN A 8 13.32 -11.32 -14.92
CA GLN A 8 14.70 -10.96 -15.32
C GLN A 8 15.30 -9.77 -14.55
N TYR A 9 14.47 -8.96 -13.88
CA TYR A 9 14.89 -7.75 -13.15
C TYR A 9 15.00 -7.94 -11.63
N LYS A 10 15.86 -7.14 -10.99
CA LYS A 10 16.16 -7.18 -9.55
C LYS A 10 15.57 -5.98 -8.77
N CYS A 11 14.29 -5.71 -8.98
CA CYS A 11 13.52 -4.70 -8.24
C CYS A 11 12.07 -5.19 -8.01
N LYS A 12 11.27 -4.44 -7.23
CA LYS A 12 9.83 -4.74 -7.13
C LYS A 12 9.15 -4.46 -8.47
N ASP A 13 8.07 -5.17 -8.79
CA ASP A 13 7.33 -4.96 -10.05
C ASP A 13 6.91 -3.50 -10.23
N ALA A 14 6.46 -2.86 -9.15
CA ALA A 14 6.05 -1.44 -9.16
C ALA A 14 7.24 -0.46 -9.22
N GLU A 15 8.46 -0.88 -8.87
CA GLU A 15 9.67 -0.06 -8.98
C GLU A 15 10.18 -0.01 -10.43
N LEU A 16 9.90 -1.05 -11.25
CA LEU A 16 10.42 -1.17 -12.61
C LEU A 16 9.99 -0.01 -13.53
N PRO A 17 8.69 0.27 -13.75
CA PRO A 17 8.30 1.34 -14.68
C PRO A 17 8.76 2.72 -14.20
N VAL A 18 8.85 2.96 -12.88
CA VAL A 18 9.42 4.20 -12.32
C VAL A 18 10.91 4.31 -12.61
N THR A 19 11.65 3.21 -12.48
CA THR A 19 13.08 3.15 -12.82
C THR A 19 13.30 3.42 -14.31
N CYS A 20 12.46 2.84 -15.17
CA CYS A 20 12.48 3.09 -16.61
C CYS A 20 12.14 4.54 -16.95
N GLY A 21 11.19 5.17 -16.27
CA GLY A 21 10.87 6.59 -16.46
C GLY A 21 12.07 7.51 -16.23
N ILE A 22 12.83 7.30 -15.14
CA ILE A 22 14.05 8.08 -14.89
C ILE A 22 15.11 7.84 -15.98
N ALA A 23 15.21 6.61 -16.49
CA ALA A 23 16.12 6.30 -17.60
C ALA A 23 15.65 6.94 -18.92
N ALA A 24 14.34 7.01 -19.17
CA ALA A 24 13.75 7.66 -20.33
C ALA A 24 14.03 9.17 -20.31
N ASP A 25 13.87 9.84 -19.17
CA ASP A 25 14.24 11.25 -18.99
C ASP A 25 15.72 11.49 -19.32
N SER A 26 16.58 10.58 -18.85
CA SER A 26 18.03 10.66 -19.10
C SER A 26 18.34 10.45 -20.58
N LEU A 27 17.76 9.42 -21.22
CA LEU A 27 17.89 9.16 -22.66
C LEU A 27 17.38 10.34 -23.50
N LYS A 28 16.26 10.96 -23.13
CA LYS A 28 15.69 12.11 -23.83
C LYS A 28 16.62 13.31 -23.82
N ARG A 29 17.22 13.62 -22.66
CA ARG A 29 18.24 14.67 -22.52
C ARG A 29 19.46 14.41 -23.39
N ASP A 30 19.88 13.14 -23.47
CA ASP A 30 21.14 12.72 -24.08
C ASP A 30 20.95 12.10 -25.49
N LEU A 31 19.77 12.28 -26.10
CA LEU A 31 19.38 11.53 -27.31
C LEU A 31 20.31 11.78 -28.50
N ALA A 32 20.85 12.99 -28.64
CA ALA A 32 21.78 13.34 -29.70
C ALA A 32 23.06 12.48 -29.66
N ASP A 33 23.61 12.26 -28.46
CA ASP A 33 24.81 11.44 -28.25
C ASP A 33 24.52 9.96 -28.57
N PHE A 34 23.33 9.48 -28.18
CA PHE A 34 22.88 8.12 -28.48
C PHE A 34 22.64 7.89 -29.99
N MET A 35 22.04 8.85 -30.69
CA MET A 35 21.84 8.82 -32.13
C MET A 35 23.17 8.81 -32.90
N ALA A 36 24.17 9.56 -32.42
CA ALA A 36 25.51 9.59 -33.00
C ALA A 36 26.25 8.25 -32.79
N TYR A 37 26.02 7.57 -31.66
CA TYR A 37 26.61 6.27 -31.35
C TYR A 37 25.98 5.11 -32.12
N SER A 38 24.65 5.08 -32.25
CA SER A 38 23.95 3.99 -32.94
C SER A 38 22.64 4.45 -33.55
N LYS A 39 22.40 4.01 -34.80
CA LYS A 39 21.15 4.27 -35.55
C LYS A 39 19.90 3.67 -34.90
N LYS A 40 20.06 2.80 -33.91
CA LYS A 40 18.95 2.19 -33.17
C LYS A 40 18.21 3.20 -32.29
N PHE A 41 18.94 4.09 -31.64
CA PHE A 41 18.36 5.05 -30.71
C PHE A 41 17.83 6.23 -31.51
N THR A 42 16.54 6.24 -31.77
CA THR A 42 15.83 7.29 -32.50
C THR A 42 14.76 7.91 -31.61
N PRO A 43 14.17 9.06 -31.97
CA PRO A 43 12.99 9.58 -31.29
C PRO A 43 11.86 8.54 -31.20
N ALA A 44 11.66 7.73 -32.25
CA ALA A 44 10.67 6.65 -32.27
C ALA A 44 10.99 5.52 -31.28
N TYR A 45 12.28 5.19 -31.07
CA TYR A 45 12.68 4.22 -30.05
C TYR A 45 12.37 4.73 -28.64
N LEU A 46 12.61 6.02 -28.37
CA LEU A 46 12.26 6.65 -27.09
C LEU A 46 10.74 6.64 -26.87
N GLU A 47 9.95 6.98 -27.89
CA GLU A 47 8.49 6.97 -27.83
C GLU A 47 7.93 5.55 -27.59
N ASP A 48 8.50 4.53 -28.23
CA ASP A 48 8.14 3.12 -27.96
C ASP A 48 8.48 2.73 -26.52
N PHE A 49 9.64 3.15 -26.01
CA PHE A 49 10.04 2.90 -24.62
C PHE A 49 9.08 3.59 -23.63
N GLU A 50 8.75 4.87 -23.83
CA GLU A 50 7.77 5.62 -23.02
C GLU A 50 6.39 4.94 -23.06
N THR A 51 5.93 4.50 -24.24
CA THR A 51 4.68 3.76 -24.40
C THR A 51 4.69 2.42 -23.64
N ASN A 52 5.80 1.68 -23.66
CA ASN A 52 5.92 0.41 -22.94
C ASN A 52 5.99 0.63 -21.42
N ILE A 53 6.56 1.75 -20.96
CA ILE A 53 6.50 2.16 -19.54
C ILE A 53 5.05 2.33 -19.10
N GLU A 54 4.23 3.06 -19.87
CA GLU A 54 2.82 3.29 -19.54
C GLU A 54 2.01 1.99 -19.48
N LYS A 55 2.19 1.10 -20.47
CA LYS A 55 1.54 -0.23 -20.47
C LYS A 55 1.88 -1.03 -19.21
N VAL A 56 3.16 -1.09 -18.83
CA VAL A 56 3.59 -1.80 -17.63
C VAL A 56 3.09 -1.10 -16.36
N PHE A 57 3.00 0.23 -16.36
CA PHE A 57 2.45 0.99 -15.23
C PHE A 57 0.99 0.59 -14.93
N GLU A 58 0.15 0.51 -15.96
CA GLU A 58 -1.25 0.07 -15.82
C GLU A 58 -1.40 -1.38 -15.36
N VAL A 59 -0.52 -2.27 -15.83
CA VAL A 59 -0.51 -3.69 -15.41
C VAL A 59 -0.17 -3.84 -13.93
N VAL A 60 0.82 -3.09 -13.45
CA VAL A 60 1.35 -3.27 -12.09
C VAL A 60 0.58 -2.43 -11.06
N ILE A 61 0.04 -1.31 -11.50
CA ILE A 61 -0.69 -0.32 -10.69
C ILE A 61 -2.07 -0.08 -11.34
N PRO A 62 -2.93 -1.11 -11.47
CA PRO A 62 -4.22 -0.96 -12.13
C PRO A 62 -5.11 0.00 -11.35
N GLN A 63 -5.45 1.14 -11.96
CA GLN A 63 -6.22 2.21 -11.30
C GLN A 63 -7.59 1.74 -10.83
N SER A 64 -8.23 0.84 -11.59
CA SER A 64 -9.52 0.24 -11.24
C SER A 64 -9.48 -0.54 -9.91
N GLU A 65 -8.42 -1.32 -9.68
CA GLU A 65 -8.24 -2.08 -8.43
C GLU A 65 -7.87 -1.17 -7.26
N ILE A 66 -7.13 -0.08 -7.51
CA ILE A 66 -6.84 0.95 -6.49
C ILE A 66 -8.14 1.64 -6.05
N GLN A 67 -8.99 2.02 -7.00
CA GLN A 67 -10.29 2.63 -6.69
C GLN A 67 -11.19 1.66 -5.92
N ARG A 68 -11.27 0.39 -6.34
CA ARG A 68 -12.00 -0.65 -5.60
C ARG A 68 -11.49 -0.80 -4.17
N GLN A 69 -10.17 -0.81 -3.99
CA GLN A 69 -9.55 -0.89 -2.67
C GLN A 69 -9.93 0.31 -1.78
N LYS A 70 -9.92 1.53 -2.34
CA LYS A 70 -10.34 2.75 -1.61
C LYS A 70 -11.78 2.65 -1.13
N VAL A 71 -12.70 2.29 -2.01
CA VAL A 71 -14.14 2.14 -1.68
C VAL A 71 -14.34 1.11 -0.55
N ILE A 72 -13.61 0.00 -0.58
CA ILE A 72 -13.70 -1.00 0.49
C ILE A 72 -13.13 -0.47 1.81
N THR A 73 -12.00 0.23 1.79
CA THR A 73 -11.43 0.85 2.99
C THR A 73 -12.39 1.87 3.60
N GLU A 74 -13.02 2.71 2.78
CA GLU A 74 -14.03 3.67 3.25
C GLU A 74 -15.24 2.97 3.89
N ARG A 75 -15.69 1.85 3.31
CA ARG A 75 -16.78 1.05 3.89
C ARG A 75 -16.41 0.41 5.22
N ILE A 76 -15.19 -0.10 5.35
CA ILE A 76 -14.68 -0.65 6.62
C ILE A 76 -14.71 0.44 7.69
N ASN A 77 -14.14 1.62 7.40
CA ASN A 77 -14.10 2.73 8.36
C ASN A 77 -15.51 3.17 8.75
N LYS A 78 -16.42 3.35 7.78
CA LYS A 78 -17.84 3.65 8.06
C LYS A 78 -18.50 2.59 8.95
N THR A 79 -18.21 1.31 8.73
CA THR A 79 -18.74 0.23 9.57
C THR A 79 -18.19 0.31 11.00
N LEU A 80 -16.89 0.59 11.17
CA LEU A 80 -16.28 0.78 12.49
C LEU A 80 -16.87 2.00 13.22
N ASP A 81 -17.03 3.12 12.52
CA ASP A 81 -17.61 4.34 13.09
C ASP A 81 -19.05 4.11 13.55
N SER A 82 -19.83 3.33 12.78
CA SER A 82 -21.23 3.02 13.11
C SER A 82 -21.38 2.20 14.41
N LEU A 83 -20.31 1.57 14.89
CA LEU A 83 -20.31 0.77 16.11
C LEU A 83 -20.07 1.59 17.39
N ILE A 84 -19.68 2.86 17.30
CA ILE A 84 -19.31 3.71 18.45
C ILE A 84 -20.48 3.95 19.40
N ASP A 85 -21.66 4.28 18.91
CA ASP A 85 -22.84 4.46 19.77
C ASP A 85 -23.38 3.11 20.30
N PRO A 86 -23.59 2.08 19.46
CA PRO A 86 -24.02 0.76 19.92
C PRO A 86 -23.15 0.16 21.03
N ILE A 87 -21.83 0.28 20.95
CA ILE A 87 -20.93 -0.25 21.99
C ILE A 87 -21.04 0.53 23.31
N ASN A 88 -21.32 1.82 23.25
CA ASN A 88 -21.54 2.64 24.45
C ASN A 88 -22.84 2.26 25.14
N ARG A 89 -23.92 2.02 24.38
CA ARG A 89 -25.19 1.51 24.91
C ARG A 89 -25.03 0.13 25.53
N LEU A 90 -24.34 -0.79 24.84
CA LEU A 90 -24.04 -2.12 25.37
C LEU A 90 -23.26 -2.05 26.69
N THR A 91 -22.31 -1.11 26.82
CA THR A 91 -21.62 -0.87 28.09
C THR A 91 -22.59 -0.50 29.22
N GLY A 92 -23.62 0.30 28.92
CA GLY A 92 -24.67 0.64 29.87
C GLY A 92 -25.50 -0.57 30.29
N TYR A 93 -26.00 -1.34 29.32
CA TYR A 93 -26.81 -2.53 29.59
C TYR A 93 -26.07 -3.55 30.45
N VAL A 94 -24.80 -3.82 30.14
CA VAL A 94 -23.95 -4.74 30.93
C VAL A 94 -23.73 -4.24 32.35
N LYS A 95 -23.58 -2.92 32.55
CA LYS A 95 -23.44 -2.35 33.90
C LYS A 95 -24.71 -2.48 34.72
N PHE A 96 -25.88 -2.33 34.10
CA PHE A 96 -27.17 -2.42 34.79
C PHE A 96 -27.68 -3.85 34.97
N SER A 97 -27.19 -4.81 34.18
CA SER A 97 -27.59 -6.21 34.31
C SER A 97 -27.01 -6.93 35.53
N HIS A 98 -26.10 -6.28 36.29
CA HIS A 98 -25.40 -6.86 37.46
C HIS A 98 -24.75 -8.23 37.19
N THR A 99 -24.50 -8.56 35.93
CA THR A 99 -23.77 -9.77 35.56
C THR A 99 -22.31 -9.53 35.86
N ASP A 100 -21.73 -10.24 36.84
CA ASP A 100 -20.33 -10.13 37.31
C ASP A 100 -19.24 -10.47 36.26
N HIS A 101 -19.56 -10.41 34.96
CA HIS A 101 -18.66 -10.75 33.87
C HIS A 101 -17.88 -9.51 33.41
N THR A 102 -16.58 -9.54 33.67
CA THR A 102 -15.65 -8.42 33.47
C THR A 102 -15.19 -8.20 32.02
N ASP A 103 -15.43 -9.14 31.10
CA ASP A 103 -15.01 -8.96 29.70
C ASP A 103 -16.06 -9.40 28.68
N TYR A 104 -16.93 -8.46 28.31
CA TYR A 104 -17.86 -8.64 27.19
C TYR A 104 -17.18 -8.46 25.81
N GLY A 105 -15.87 -8.20 25.73
CA GLY A 105 -15.16 -7.85 24.50
C GLY A 105 -15.28 -6.36 24.10
N ILE A 106 -15.96 -5.55 24.93
CA ILE A 106 -16.26 -4.13 24.71
C ILE A 106 -14.97 -3.29 24.63
N ALA A 107 -14.05 -3.48 25.59
CA ALA A 107 -12.80 -2.72 25.62
C ALA A 107 -11.95 -2.99 24.38
N MET A 108 -11.88 -4.25 23.96
CA MET A 108 -11.14 -4.66 22.76
C MET A 108 -11.78 -4.08 21.48
N LEU A 109 -13.11 -4.08 21.37
CA LEU A 109 -13.78 -3.50 20.21
C LEU A 109 -13.55 -1.97 20.14
N ARG A 110 -13.60 -1.24 21.27
CA ARG A 110 -13.26 0.20 21.30
C ARG A 110 -11.85 0.46 20.79
N LYS A 111 -10.88 -0.34 21.24
CA LYS A 111 -9.50 -0.23 20.80
C LYS A 111 -9.39 -0.48 19.29
N ALA A 112 -10.03 -1.55 18.80
CA ALA A 112 -10.03 -1.88 17.38
C ALA A 112 -10.64 -0.77 16.51
N ILE A 113 -11.74 -0.13 16.94
CA ILE A 113 -12.32 1.03 16.25
C ILE A 113 -11.31 2.19 16.21
N THR A 114 -10.72 2.53 17.36
CA THR A 114 -9.75 3.64 17.48
C THR A 114 -8.52 3.42 16.59
N ASP A 115 -8.02 2.19 16.55
CA ASP A 115 -6.85 1.81 15.75
C ASP A 115 -7.20 1.56 14.26
N SER A 116 -8.47 1.69 13.86
CA SER A 116 -8.98 1.30 12.54
C SER A 116 -8.66 -0.16 12.17
N ASP A 117 -8.61 -1.04 13.18
CA ASP A 117 -8.27 -2.45 13.05
C ASP A 117 -9.53 -3.31 12.83
N ALA A 118 -9.84 -3.56 11.56
CA ALA A 118 -10.98 -4.41 11.18
C ALA A 118 -10.85 -5.86 11.67
N GLU A 119 -9.64 -6.42 11.79
CA GLU A 119 -9.46 -7.81 12.23
C GLU A 119 -9.69 -7.94 13.74
N GLY A 120 -9.16 -6.99 14.50
CA GLY A 120 -9.48 -6.81 15.91
C GLY A 120 -10.98 -6.65 16.13
N ALA A 121 -11.64 -5.81 15.33
CA ALA A 121 -13.08 -5.57 15.44
C ALA A 121 -13.91 -6.84 15.15
N ILE A 122 -13.57 -7.61 14.11
CA ILE A 122 -14.23 -8.90 13.80
C ILE A 122 -14.12 -9.88 14.96
N LYS A 123 -12.93 -9.99 15.57
CA LYS A 123 -12.69 -10.86 16.72
C LYS A 123 -13.55 -10.42 17.91
N SER A 124 -13.51 -9.14 18.27
CA SER A 124 -14.27 -8.61 19.40
C SER A 124 -15.78 -8.67 19.20
N LEU A 125 -16.28 -8.42 17.98
CA LEU A 125 -17.71 -8.58 17.67
C LEU A 125 -18.17 -10.02 17.85
N SER A 126 -17.33 -11.00 17.49
CA SER A 126 -17.66 -12.42 17.69
C SER A 126 -17.75 -12.77 19.19
N THR A 127 -16.86 -12.22 20.02
CA THR A 127 -16.93 -12.33 21.48
C THR A 127 -18.18 -11.65 22.04
N ILE A 128 -18.50 -10.43 21.59
CA ILE A 128 -19.70 -9.70 21.99
C ILE A 128 -20.96 -10.50 21.65
N SER A 129 -21.09 -11.02 20.43
CA SER A 129 -22.26 -11.82 20.03
C SER A 129 -22.42 -13.08 20.88
N ALA A 130 -21.32 -13.78 21.20
CA ALA A 130 -21.36 -14.95 22.07
C ALA A 130 -21.82 -14.59 23.49
N ASN A 131 -21.32 -13.50 24.05
CA ASN A 131 -21.70 -13.04 25.38
C ASN A 131 -23.14 -12.51 25.44
N ILE A 132 -23.59 -11.79 24.40
CA ILE A 132 -25.00 -11.39 24.27
C ILE A 132 -25.90 -12.62 24.25
N ALA A 133 -25.54 -13.69 23.54
CA ALA A 133 -26.33 -14.91 23.52
C ALA A 133 -26.40 -15.60 24.89
N ASN A 134 -25.28 -15.63 25.63
CA ASN A 134 -25.21 -16.24 26.96
C ASN A 134 -25.99 -15.47 28.03
N PHE A 135 -26.09 -14.15 27.91
CA PHE A 135 -26.74 -13.27 28.90
C PHE A 135 -27.96 -12.54 28.33
N LYS A 136 -28.60 -13.11 27.30
CA LYS A 136 -29.63 -12.43 26.51
C LYS A 136 -30.79 -11.92 27.38
N GLU A 137 -31.32 -12.77 28.26
CA GLU A 137 -32.46 -12.41 29.12
C GLU A 137 -32.16 -11.20 30.01
N ALA A 138 -31.03 -11.23 30.72
CA ALA A 138 -30.61 -10.15 31.61
C ALA A 138 -30.34 -8.83 30.84
N LEU A 139 -29.80 -8.91 29.63
CA LEU A 139 -29.53 -7.73 28.81
C LEU A 139 -30.81 -7.14 28.19
N VAL A 140 -31.76 -7.99 27.77
CA VAL A 140 -33.05 -7.56 27.23
C VAL A 140 -33.90 -6.88 28.31
N GLU A 141 -33.85 -7.35 29.56
CA GLU A 141 -34.51 -6.68 30.70
C GLU A 141 -33.99 -5.25 30.90
N GLN A 142 -32.71 -5.00 30.59
CA GLN A 142 -32.11 -3.65 30.64
C GLN A 142 -32.34 -2.82 29.38
N GLY A 143 -33.07 -3.34 28.39
CA GLY A 143 -33.44 -2.62 27.17
C GLY A 143 -32.55 -2.87 25.96
N LEU A 144 -31.73 -3.94 25.95
CA LEU A 144 -31.10 -4.41 24.72
C LEU A 144 -32.18 -4.96 23.78
N THR A 145 -32.32 -4.36 22.59
CA THR A 145 -33.30 -4.78 21.59
C THR A 145 -32.72 -5.77 20.59
N GLU A 146 -33.58 -6.53 19.91
CA GLU A 146 -33.13 -7.48 18.87
C GLU A 146 -32.43 -6.74 17.71
N GLU A 147 -32.88 -5.54 17.36
CA GLU A 147 -32.25 -4.71 16.32
C GLU A 147 -30.80 -4.34 16.67
N ALA A 148 -30.51 -4.11 17.96
CA ALA A 148 -29.14 -3.84 18.41
C ALA A 148 -28.26 -5.09 18.31
N ILE A 149 -28.81 -6.28 18.58
CA ILE A 149 -28.12 -7.57 18.41
C ILE A 149 -27.83 -7.81 16.93
N GLU A 150 -28.82 -7.60 16.06
CA GLU A 150 -28.68 -7.72 14.60
C GLU A 150 -27.68 -6.74 14.03
N LEU A 151 -27.56 -5.54 14.60
CA LEU A 151 -26.56 -4.55 14.19
C LEU A 151 -25.14 -5.09 14.39
N PHE A 152 -24.82 -5.65 15.56
CA PHE A 152 -23.50 -6.23 15.81
C PHE A 152 -23.20 -7.41 14.88
N ALA A 153 -24.20 -8.28 14.65
CA ALA A 153 -24.06 -9.41 13.73
C ALA A 153 -23.83 -8.95 12.26
N SER A 154 -24.60 -7.95 11.83
CA SER A 154 -24.50 -7.36 10.49
C SER A 154 -23.18 -6.65 10.27
N ALA A 155 -22.70 -5.90 11.26
CA ALA A 155 -21.39 -5.26 11.22
C ALA A 155 -20.26 -6.30 11.11
N ASN A 156 -20.32 -7.38 11.89
CA ASN A 156 -19.33 -8.47 11.82
C ASN A 156 -19.31 -9.12 10.43
N LYS A 157 -20.48 -9.42 9.86
CA LYS A 157 -20.61 -9.96 8.50
C LYS A 157 -20.07 -9.00 7.44
N SER A 158 -20.38 -7.71 7.55
CA SER A 158 -19.91 -6.67 6.63
C SER A 158 -18.39 -6.58 6.65
N LEU A 159 -17.77 -6.48 7.83
CA LEU A 159 -16.32 -6.41 7.98
C LEU A 159 -15.62 -7.66 7.43
N LYS A 160 -16.13 -8.87 7.72
CA LYS A 160 -15.59 -10.12 7.16
C LYS A 160 -15.64 -10.11 5.62
N ASN A 161 -16.77 -9.75 5.04
CA ASN A 161 -16.93 -9.70 3.58
C ASN A 161 -15.99 -8.67 2.94
N ASP A 162 -15.85 -7.49 3.54
CA ASP A 162 -14.98 -6.45 3.01
C ASP A 162 -13.49 -6.82 3.14
N LYS A 163 -13.09 -7.51 4.21
CA LYS A 163 -11.75 -8.09 4.35
C LYS A 163 -11.45 -9.18 3.32
N LEU A 164 -12.42 -10.06 3.03
CA LEU A 164 -12.28 -11.06 1.96
C LEU A 164 -12.07 -10.38 0.61
N LYS A 165 -12.87 -9.36 0.29
CA LYS A 165 -12.71 -8.59 -0.96
C LYS A 165 -11.36 -7.89 -1.06
N GLN A 166 -10.82 -7.34 0.03
CA GLN A 166 -9.46 -6.79 0.03
C GLN A 166 -8.41 -7.86 -0.34
N ALA A 167 -8.55 -9.07 0.18
CA ALA A 167 -7.66 -10.19 -0.14
C ALA A 167 -7.80 -10.66 -1.60
N GLU A 168 -9.02 -10.68 -2.13
CA GLU A 168 -9.30 -10.99 -3.54
C GLU A 168 -8.63 -9.96 -4.47
N ILE A 169 -8.78 -8.66 -4.20
CA ILE A 169 -8.13 -7.59 -4.98
C ILE A 169 -6.61 -7.79 -5.00
N PHE A 170 -6.01 -8.06 -3.85
CA PHE A 170 -4.56 -8.29 -3.78
C PHE A 170 -4.13 -9.52 -4.60
N SER A 171 -4.92 -10.59 -4.57
CA SER A 171 -4.67 -11.81 -5.33
C SER A 171 -4.83 -11.58 -6.83
N ASN A 172 -5.86 -10.84 -7.25
CA ASN A 172 -6.09 -10.46 -8.64
C ASN A 172 -4.95 -9.59 -9.18
N ARG A 173 -4.46 -8.62 -8.40
CA ARG A 173 -3.30 -7.81 -8.78
C ARG A 173 -2.06 -8.65 -9.01
N LYS A 174 -1.78 -9.61 -8.13
CA LYS A 174 -0.65 -10.54 -8.32
C LYS A 174 -0.81 -11.36 -9.59
N LYS A 175 -2.02 -11.86 -9.85
CA LYS A 175 -2.33 -12.63 -11.05
C LYS A 175 -2.14 -11.79 -12.31
N ILE A 176 -2.66 -10.56 -12.36
CA ILE A 176 -2.48 -9.64 -13.49
C ILE A 176 -0.98 -9.44 -13.78
N VAL A 177 -0.16 -9.20 -12.75
CA VAL A 177 1.29 -9.02 -12.94
C VAL A 177 1.95 -10.31 -13.45
N GLN A 178 1.56 -11.48 -12.91
CA GLN A 178 2.10 -12.77 -13.34
C GLN A 178 1.75 -13.10 -14.79
N ASP A 179 0.49 -12.86 -15.19
CA ASP A 179 0.00 -13.10 -16.54
C ASP A 179 0.69 -12.16 -17.56
N ASN A 180 1.21 -11.02 -17.10
CA ASN A 180 1.89 -10.02 -17.91
C ASN A 180 3.41 -9.95 -17.67
N LEU A 181 4.02 -10.98 -17.06
CA LEU A 181 5.46 -10.99 -16.75
C LEU A 181 6.33 -10.80 -18.01
N GLY A 182 5.84 -11.24 -19.17
CA GLY A 182 6.48 -10.99 -20.46
C GLY A 182 6.68 -9.50 -20.73
N LEU A 183 5.64 -8.69 -20.58
CA LEU A 183 5.72 -7.23 -20.78
C LEU A 183 6.74 -6.57 -19.85
N LEU A 184 6.82 -7.03 -18.59
CA LEU A 184 7.80 -6.51 -17.63
C LEU A 184 9.23 -6.90 -18.03
N ASN A 185 9.44 -8.13 -18.51
CA ASN A 185 10.74 -8.57 -19.00
C ASN A 185 11.14 -7.83 -20.29
N ASP A 186 10.21 -7.59 -21.20
CA ASP A 186 10.45 -6.86 -22.45
C ASP A 186 10.88 -5.41 -22.16
N LEU A 187 10.15 -4.73 -21.26
CA LEU A 187 10.51 -3.39 -20.81
C LEU A 187 11.89 -3.37 -20.14
N PHE A 188 12.21 -4.39 -19.33
CA PHE A 188 13.53 -4.51 -18.71
C PHE A 188 14.64 -4.78 -19.73
N GLY A 189 14.33 -5.51 -20.81
CA GLY A 189 15.21 -5.70 -21.96
C GLY A 189 15.58 -4.36 -22.59
N GLN A 190 14.58 -3.55 -22.95
CA GLN A 190 14.78 -2.21 -23.50
C GLN A 190 15.60 -1.31 -22.55
N LEU A 191 15.26 -1.31 -21.25
CA LEU A 191 16.06 -0.59 -20.24
C LEU A 191 17.53 -1.04 -20.28
N THR A 192 17.79 -2.34 -20.29
CA THR A 192 19.16 -2.87 -20.25
C THR A 192 19.99 -2.42 -21.45
N GLU A 193 19.38 -2.34 -22.63
CA GLU A 193 20.03 -1.80 -23.84
C GLU A 193 20.42 -0.33 -23.66
N ILE A 194 19.50 0.50 -23.17
CA ILE A 194 19.73 1.92 -22.92
C ILE A 194 20.85 2.12 -21.90
N LEU A 195 20.80 1.39 -20.78
CA LEU A 195 21.81 1.48 -19.72
C LEU A 195 23.19 1.04 -20.22
N THR A 196 23.24 0.01 -21.06
CA THR A 196 24.50 -0.48 -21.65
C THR A 196 25.11 0.56 -22.58
N ALA A 197 24.32 1.12 -23.49
CA ALA A 197 24.79 2.16 -24.41
C ALA A 197 25.21 3.44 -23.66
N GLY A 198 24.43 3.91 -22.69
CA GLY A 198 24.77 5.08 -21.89
C GLY A 198 26.04 4.89 -21.06
N LYS A 199 26.27 3.69 -20.52
CA LYS A 199 27.55 3.37 -19.88
C LYS A 199 28.71 3.41 -20.86
N ILE A 200 28.57 2.86 -22.06
CA ILE A 200 29.64 2.88 -23.08
C ILE A 200 29.99 4.34 -23.44
N LEU A 201 28.97 5.18 -23.62
CA LEU A 201 29.13 6.59 -23.96
C LEU A 201 29.84 7.41 -22.88
N TYR A 202 29.46 7.22 -21.61
CA TYR A 202 29.82 8.17 -20.55
C TYR A 202 30.81 7.65 -19.52
N ASN A 203 31.07 6.34 -19.44
CA ASN A 203 31.88 5.79 -18.34
C ASN A 203 33.31 6.33 -18.30
N ALA A 204 33.89 6.73 -19.44
CA ALA A 204 35.22 7.33 -19.52
C ALA A 204 35.21 8.86 -19.59
N THR A 205 34.10 9.48 -20.00
CA THR A 205 34.03 10.90 -20.40
C THR A 205 33.22 11.76 -19.44
N ASP A 206 32.15 11.21 -18.85
CA ASP A 206 31.27 11.92 -17.92
C ASP A 206 30.70 10.95 -16.86
N ARG A 207 31.37 10.91 -15.71
CA ARG A 207 30.98 10.01 -14.62
C ARG A 207 29.63 10.40 -13.99
N ALA A 208 29.21 11.66 -14.07
CA ALA A 208 27.93 12.09 -13.55
C ALA A 208 26.79 11.53 -14.42
N LYS A 209 26.90 11.67 -15.75
CA LYS A 209 25.96 11.03 -16.69
C LYS A 209 26.00 9.51 -16.60
N ALA A 210 27.17 8.89 -16.40
CA ALA A 210 27.27 7.43 -16.28
C ALA A 210 26.44 6.85 -15.11
N GLN A 211 26.21 7.62 -14.04
CA GLN A 211 25.34 7.22 -12.92
C GLN A 211 23.86 7.18 -13.31
N ASP A 212 23.41 8.04 -14.24
CA ASP A 212 22.05 8.02 -14.78
C ASP A 212 21.79 6.74 -15.61
N TYR A 213 22.85 6.05 -16.05
CA TYR A 213 22.76 4.78 -16.79
C TYR A 213 23.18 3.57 -15.96
N SER A 214 23.15 3.69 -14.63
CA SER A 214 23.41 2.60 -13.69
C SER A 214 22.10 2.13 -13.03
N PHE A 215 21.69 0.88 -13.31
CA PHE A 215 20.47 0.31 -12.74
C PHE A 215 20.43 0.41 -11.20
N GLU A 216 21.56 0.19 -10.53
CA GLU A 216 21.63 0.27 -9.07
C GLU A 216 21.42 1.70 -8.56
N ASP A 217 21.91 2.71 -9.27
CA ASP A 217 21.79 4.11 -8.86
C ASP A 217 20.40 4.67 -9.18
N LEU A 218 19.82 4.28 -10.32
CA LEU A 218 18.41 4.54 -10.63
C LEU A 218 17.49 3.92 -9.58
N LYS A 219 17.69 2.65 -9.24
CA LYS A 219 16.93 1.95 -8.19
C LYS A 219 17.07 2.63 -6.83
N LYS A 220 18.27 3.12 -6.46
CA LYS A 220 18.47 3.90 -5.22
C LYS A 220 17.68 5.21 -5.26
N ARG A 221 17.64 5.92 -6.39
CA ARG A 221 16.87 7.16 -6.55
C ARG A 221 15.38 6.92 -6.34
N VAL A 222 14.80 5.89 -6.97
CA VAL A 222 13.40 5.50 -6.76
C VAL A 222 13.12 5.27 -5.28
N ARG A 223 13.95 4.46 -4.61
CA ARG A 223 13.74 4.14 -3.19
C ARG A 223 13.95 5.32 -2.24
N ARG A 224 14.78 6.29 -2.59
CA ARG A 224 14.95 7.53 -1.82
C ARG A 224 13.70 8.41 -1.95
N ALA A 225 13.18 8.56 -3.16
CA ALA A 225 11.96 9.32 -3.40
C ALA A 225 10.72 8.69 -2.73
N SER A 226 10.67 7.36 -2.59
CA SER A 226 9.56 6.66 -1.92
C SER A 226 9.62 6.67 -0.39
N LYS A 227 10.69 7.16 0.25
CA LYS A 227 10.74 7.24 1.72
C LYS A 227 10.00 8.50 2.19
N PRO A 228 8.98 8.38 3.07
CA PRO A 228 8.42 9.56 3.72
C PRO A 228 9.52 10.25 4.53
N GLU A 229 9.60 11.56 4.39
CA GLU A 229 10.58 12.45 5.01
C GLU A 229 10.31 12.56 6.52
N ASN A 230 10.53 11.48 7.26
CA ASN A 230 10.36 11.52 8.71
C ASN A 230 11.30 10.52 9.42
N LYS A 231 12.55 10.95 9.62
CA LYS A 231 13.37 10.62 10.80
C LYS A 231 14.75 11.31 10.75
N LYS A 232 14.99 12.12 11.79
CA LYS A 232 16.24 12.78 12.25
C LYS A 232 16.47 14.22 11.79
N ARG A 233 15.68 15.16 12.34
CA ARG A 233 16.30 16.26 13.10
C ARG A 233 16.22 15.87 14.57
N LYS A 234 17.25 15.17 15.07
CA LYS A 234 17.53 15.20 16.51
C LYS A 234 18.05 16.61 16.76
N ASP A 235 17.15 17.42 17.28
CA ASP A 235 17.40 18.34 18.38
C ASP A 235 18.83 18.25 18.94
N ASN A 236 19.71 19.12 18.44
CA ASN A 236 20.78 19.69 19.23
C ASN A 236 20.34 21.12 19.52
N GLY A 237 19.37 21.27 20.42
CA GLY A 237 19.13 22.49 21.16
C GLY A 237 20.36 22.79 22.01
N GLU A 238 21.32 23.51 21.43
CA GLU A 238 22.31 24.25 22.21
C GLU A 238 21.59 25.52 22.70
N ALA A 239 21.10 25.45 23.94
CA ALA A 239 20.52 26.61 24.61
C ALA A 239 21.63 27.64 24.89
N PRO A 240 21.39 28.95 24.66
CA PRO A 240 22.32 29.98 25.09
C PRO A 240 22.18 30.15 26.61
N ALA A 241 23.20 29.74 27.37
CA ALA A 241 23.31 30.13 28.77
C ALA A 241 23.76 31.59 28.83
N GLY A 242 22.80 32.47 29.10
CA GLY A 242 23.05 33.85 29.48
C GLY A 242 23.79 33.95 30.82
N THR A 243 24.74 34.88 30.85
CA THR A 243 25.03 35.82 31.94
C THR A 243 24.55 35.46 33.35
N ASN A 244 25.52 35.32 34.25
CA ASN A 244 25.36 35.80 35.63
C ASN A 244 26.64 36.54 36.04
N GLU A 245 26.42 37.72 36.63
CA GLU A 245 27.40 38.72 37.06
C GLU A 245 28.34 38.24 38.18
N LYS A 246 29.58 38.74 38.15
CA LYS A 246 30.19 39.55 39.22
C LYS A 246 31.35 40.37 38.66
#